data_AF-A0A1H5T536-F1
#
_entry.id   AF-A0A1H5T536-F1
#
_cell.length_a   1.000
_cell.length_b   1.000
_cell.length_c   1.000
_cell.angle_alpha   90.00
_cell.angle_beta   90.00
_cell.angle_gamma   90.00
#
_symmetry.space_group_name_H-M   'P 1'
#
loop_
_entity.id
_entity.type
_entity.pdbx_description
1 polymer ?
#
loop_
_entity_poly.entity_id
_entity_poly.type
_entity_poly.pdbx_seq_one_letter_code
_entity_poly.pdbx_strand_id
1 'polypeptide(L)'
;MNEDFTYRKNALFPQRYISPKKLFIFLQENYGDYISEVGSSTLHQPIFKFSFGTGKLRIAAWSQMHGNESTATLAMLDLLYSIEQDRKLKLELENQISLDFIFMLNPDGSEKWTRRNALDIDLNRDFNQESSLEIKILKQLIETGNYDYALNLHDQRTIFTTDGIHPATLSFLSPSENIEREITQTRKKSMAIIAFIYNRLDIKLKNQIGRYSDEFYPNSVGDNLMKMGIPTILFEGGHFQNDYIRNETRKFYTIALYYAISGMIELKDSTENFETYFEIPENRETHFDVIYRNVKLNTDFHCILDVAIQFREEYKGGDEIEFTPIVVEVGDLGKKKGWKEIDCTGKFFKSEKKFPKLNEIQNFEII
;
A
#
# COMPACT_ATOMS: atom_id res chain seq x y z
N MET A 1 -25.13 -3.64 6.20
CA MET A 1 -24.37 -3.28 7.42
C MET A 1 -24.64 -1.82 7.80
N ASN A 2 -24.17 -1.38 8.97
CA ASN A 2 -24.29 0.02 9.40
C ASN A 2 -23.53 0.95 8.42
N GLU A 3 -24.13 2.05 7.96
CA GLU A 3 -23.46 2.93 6.99
C GLU A 3 -22.28 3.72 7.61
N ASP A 4 -22.28 3.87 8.94
CA ASP A 4 -21.30 4.66 9.69
C ASP A 4 -20.31 3.76 10.47
N PHE A 5 -19.33 3.18 9.77
CA PHE A 5 -18.16 2.59 10.41
C PHE A 5 -17.36 3.67 11.15
N THR A 6 -17.21 3.47 12.47
CA THR A 6 -16.44 4.38 13.33
C THR A 6 -14.99 3.92 13.40
N TYR A 7 -14.13 4.57 12.62
CA TYR A 7 -12.68 4.35 12.68
C TYR A 7 -12.11 4.67 14.06
N ARG A 8 -11.27 3.78 14.57
CA ARG A 8 -10.46 3.95 15.78
C ARG A 8 -9.03 3.50 15.51
N LYS A 9 -8.07 4.40 15.74
CA LYS A 9 -6.64 4.09 15.66
C LYS A 9 -6.22 3.23 16.84
N ASN A 10 -5.53 2.12 16.58
CA ASN A 10 -4.88 1.32 17.62
C ASN A 10 -3.67 2.09 18.17
N ALA A 11 -3.78 2.55 19.42
CA ALA A 11 -2.79 3.39 20.07
C ALA A 11 -1.46 2.69 20.38
N LEU A 12 -1.41 1.35 20.34
CA LEU A 12 -0.19 0.57 20.58
C LEU A 12 0.79 0.60 19.40
N PHE A 13 0.28 0.93 18.21
CA PHE A 13 1.08 1.07 16.98
C PHE A 13 0.93 2.47 16.41
N PRO A 14 1.46 3.53 17.05
CA PRO A 14 1.29 4.89 16.57
C PRO A 14 2.24 5.26 15.42
N GLN A 15 3.39 4.58 15.33
CA GLN A 15 4.43 4.80 14.33
C GLN A 15 4.16 4.11 12.99
N ARG A 16 4.87 4.57 11.95
CA ARG A 16 4.89 3.95 10.63
C ARG A 16 5.77 2.71 10.60
N TYR A 17 6.92 2.71 11.24
CA TYR A 17 7.69 1.48 11.43
C TYR A 17 6.96 0.48 12.34
N ILE A 18 6.96 -0.81 11.97
CA ILE A 18 6.46 -1.90 12.81
C ILE A 18 7.59 -2.90 13.00
N SER A 19 8.11 -2.99 14.23
CA SER A 19 9.01 -4.08 14.59
C SER A 19 8.26 -5.42 14.50
N PRO A 20 8.78 -6.42 13.75
CA PRO A 20 8.18 -7.76 13.71
C PRO A 20 8.01 -8.35 15.11
N LYS A 21 9.05 -8.26 15.95
CA LYS A 21 9.01 -8.72 17.34
C LYS A 21 7.87 -8.08 18.14
N LYS A 22 7.68 -6.76 18.04
CA LYS A 22 6.59 -6.06 18.73
C LYS A 22 5.22 -6.54 18.24
N LEU A 23 5.05 -6.68 16.93
CA LEU A 23 3.81 -7.20 16.34
C LEU A 23 3.52 -8.63 16.81
N PHE A 24 4.51 -9.52 16.79
CA PHE A 24 4.33 -10.92 17.17
C PHE A 24 3.94 -11.08 18.64
N ILE A 25 4.62 -10.37 19.55
CA ILE A 25 4.27 -10.34 20.97
C ILE A 25 2.83 -9.85 21.14
N PHE A 26 2.47 -8.74 20.48
CA PHE A 26 1.12 -8.20 20.55
C PHE A 26 0.07 -9.20 20.06
N LEU A 27 0.30 -9.87 18.92
CA LEU A 27 -0.62 -10.87 18.38
C LEU A 27 -0.77 -12.06 19.34
N GLN A 28 0.31 -12.56 19.92
CA GLN A 28 0.27 -13.68 20.85
C GLN A 28 -0.45 -13.32 22.16
N GLU A 29 -0.19 -12.13 22.71
CA GLU A 29 -0.77 -11.69 23.97
C GLU A 29 -2.27 -11.33 23.87
N ASN A 30 -2.71 -10.80 22.72
CA ASN A 30 -4.06 -10.26 22.56
C ASN A 30 -4.97 -11.15 21.68
N TYR A 31 -4.37 -11.99 20.83
CA TYR A 31 -5.08 -12.78 19.82
C TYR A 31 -4.64 -14.24 19.77
N GLY A 32 -4.03 -14.79 20.84
CA GLY A 32 -3.51 -16.15 20.89
C GLY A 32 -4.47 -17.23 20.37
N ASP A 33 -5.76 -17.14 20.72
CA ASP A 33 -6.80 -18.09 20.27
C ASP A 33 -7.21 -17.92 18.79
N TYR A 34 -6.87 -16.79 18.18
CA TYR A 34 -7.20 -16.44 16.81
C TYR A 34 -6.01 -16.58 15.85
N ILE A 35 -4.80 -16.83 16.36
CA ILE A 35 -3.59 -16.94 15.54
C ILE A 35 -3.05 -18.36 15.49
N SER A 36 -2.44 -18.69 14.36
CA SER A 36 -1.63 -19.89 14.17
C SER A 36 -0.37 -19.55 13.39
N GLU A 37 0.78 -20.09 13.80
CA GLU A 37 2.01 -20.00 13.01
C GLU A 37 1.86 -20.88 11.77
N VAL A 38 2.02 -20.29 10.59
CA VAL A 38 1.89 -20.99 9.29
C VAL A 38 3.22 -21.26 8.61
N GLY A 39 4.32 -20.81 9.22
CA GLY A 39 5.69 -21.04 8.76
C GLY A 39 6.64 -19.97 9.29
N SER A 40 7.83 -19.93 8.71
CA SER A 40 8.84 -18.91 9.03
C SER A 40 9.48 -18.34 7.76
N SER A 41 9.99 -17.12 7.87
CA SER A 41 10.77 -16.44 6.85
C SER A 41 12.13 -17.10 6.63
N THR A 42 12.87 -16.59 5.64
CA THR A 42 14.25 -17.04 5.35
C THR A 42 15.17 -16.95 6.56
N LEU A 43 15.06 -15.91 7.39
CA LEU A 43 15.83 -15.74 8.63
C LEU A 43 15.11 -16.27 9.87
N HIS A 44 14.17 -17.20 9.69
CA HIS A 44 13.47 -17.92 10.75
C HIS A 44 12.58 -17.05 11.66
N GLN A 45 12.09 -15.91 11.16
CA GLN A 45 11.05 -15.16 11.86
C GLN A 45 9.68 -15.79 11.61
N PRO A 46 8.80 -15.93 12.62
CA PRO A 46 7.51 -16.58 12.45
C PRO A 46 6.59 -15.75 11.54
N ILE A 47 5.75 -16.44 10.78
CA ILE A 47 4.66 -15.85 10.00
C ILE A 47 3.36 -16.40 10.57
N PHE A 48 2.52 -15.48 11.08
CA PHE A 48 1.24 -15.83 11.68
C PHE A 48 0.09 -15.59 10.72
N LYS A 49 -0.85 -16.54 10.71
CA LYS A 49 -2.20 -16.37 10.19
C LYS A 49 -3.12 -16.04 11.35
N PHE A 50 -3.87 -14.96 11.25
CA PHE A 50 -4.99 -14.63 12.13
C PHE A 50 -6.30 -15.02 11.45
N SER A 51 -7.22 -15.67 12.17
CA SER A 51 -8.51 -16.14 11.67
C SER A 51 -9.65 -15.54 12.48
N PHE A 52 -10.66 -14.97 11.82
CA PHE A 52 -11.80 -14.33 12.46
C PHE A 52 -13.13 -14.69 11.79
N GLY A 53 -14.15 -14.98 12.60
CA GLY A 53 -15.48 -15.34 12.14
C GLY A 53 -15.61 -16.80 11.65
N THR A 54 -16.83 -17.18 11.36
CA THR A 54 -17.22 -18.56 10.94
C THR A 54 -18.22 -18.55 9.78
N GLY A 55 -18.44 -17.39 9.18
CA GLY A 55 -19.38 -17.23 8.07
C GLY A 55 -18.90 -17.88 6.78
N LYS A 56 -19.83 -18.05 5.84
CA LYS A 56 -19.58 -18.79 4.59
C LYS A 56 -18.70 -18.04 3.59
N LEU A 57 -18.73 -16.70 3.62
CA LEU A 57 -17.91 -15.86 2.76
C LEU A 57 -16.47 -15.85 3.27
N ARG A 58 -15.55 -16.47 2.54
CA ARG A 58 -14.16 -16.66 2.94
C ARG A 58 -13.27 -15.62 2.26
N ILE A 59 -12.56 -14.84 3.05
CA ILE A 59 -11.72 -13.73 2.57
C ILE A 59 -10.30 -13.92 3.08
N ALA A 60 -9.32 -13.87 2.19
CA ALA A 60 -7.90 -13.78 2.56
C ALA A 60 -7.41 -12.34 2.38
N ALA A 61 -6.60 -11.84 3.31
CA ALA A 61 -5.85 -10.61 3.13
C ALA A 61 -4.44 -10.74 3.66
N TRP A 62 -3.49 -10.10 3.00
CA TRP A 62 -2.11 -10.04 3.49
C TRP A 62 -1.49 -8.68 3.23
N SER A 63 -0.58 -8.30 4.13
CA SER A 63 0.20 -7.07 4.05
C SER A 63 1.69 -7.34 4.22
N GLN A 64 2.49 -6.30 3.94
CA GLN A 64 3.95 -6.34 4.03
C GLN A 64 4.57 -7.56 3.34
N MET A 65 4.09 -7.90 2.13
CA MET A 65 4.89 -8.74 1.24
C MET A 65 6.13 -7.96 0.75
N HIS A 66 6.01 -6.65 0.64
CA HIS A 66 7.13 -5.74 0.67
C HIS A 66 7.30 -5.19 2.08
N GLY A 67 8.48 -5.37 2.68
CA GLY A 67 8.69 -5.10 4.10
C GLY A 67 8.52 -3.64 4.51
N ASN A 68 8.78 -2.69 3.62
CA ASN A 68 8.66 -1.25 3.85
C ASN A 68 7.25 -0.66 3.61
N GLU A 69 6.23 -1.51 3.44
CA GLU A 69 4.85 -1.11 3.11
C GLU A 69 3.91 -1.39 4.29
N SER A 70 4.15 -0.73 5.43
CA SER A 70 3.47 -1.03 6.71
C SER A 70 2.06 -0.45 6.85
N THR A 71 1.64 0.48 5.98
CA THR A 71 0.35 1.18 6.10
C THR A 71 -0.81 0.19 6.14
N ALA A 72 -0.76 -0.86 5.32
CA ALA A 72 -1.75 -1.92 5.29
C ALA A 72 -1.83 -2.71 6.60
N THR A 73 -0.69 -3.09 7.17
CA THR A 73 -0.63 -3.80 8.46
C THR A 73 -1.26 -2.96 9.58
N LEU A 74 -0.92 -1.67 9.62
CA LEU A 74 -1.52 -0.71 10.55
C LEU A 74 -3.02 -0.56 10.33
N ALA A 75 -3.46 -0.54 9.07
CA ALA A 75 -4.87 -0.42 8.71
C ALA A 75 -5.68 -1.66 9.11
N MET A 76 -5.11 -2.86 8.99
CA MET A 76 -5.70 -4.12 9.47
C MET A 76 -5.82 -4.16 11.00
N LEU A 77 -4.79 -3.70 11.71
CA LEU A 77 -4.82 -3.58 13.18
C LEU A 77 -5.89 -2.58 13.65
N ASP A 78 -6.02 -1.46 12.96
CA ASP A 78 -7.07 -0.46 13.22
C ASP A 78 -8.46 -0.99 12.89
N LEU A 79 -8.60 -1.81 11.84
CA LEU A 79 -9.86 -2.44 11.47
C LEU A 79 -10.34 -3.36 12.60
N LEU A 80 -9.47 -4.26 13.08
CA LEU A 80 -9.80 -5.15 14.19
C LEU A 80 -10.12 -4.37 15.46
N TYR A 81 -9.28 -3.39 15.80
CA TYR A 81 -9.50 -2.55 16.97
C TYR A 81 -10.83 -1.80 16.88
N SER A 82 -11.20 -1.26 15.72
CA SER A 82 -12.48 -0.58 15.51
C SER A 82 -13.67 -1.53 15.65
N ILE A 83 -13.59 -2.73 15.07
CA ILE A 83 -14.63 -3.77 15.15
C ILE A 83 -14.85 -4.22 16.59
N GLU A 84 -13.80 -4.42 17.37
CA GLU A 84 -13.90 -4.85 18.77
C GLU A 84 -14.62 -3.85 19.68
N GLN A 85 -14.57 -2.56 19.35
CA GLN A 85 -15.25 -1.51 20.10
C GLN A 85 -16.74 -1.39 19.74
N ASP A 86 -17.21 -2.09 18.69
CA ASP A 86 -18.61 -2.19 18.31
C ASP A 86 -19.07 -3.64 18.33
N ARG A 87 -19.61 -4.08 19.47
CA ARG A 87 -20.09 -5.45 19.68
C ARG A 87 -21.12 -5.89 18.64
N LYS A 88 -21.99 -4.99 18.16
CA LYS A 88 -23.02 -5.34 17.17
C LYS A 88 -22.36 -5.62 15.84
N LEU A 89 -21.47 -4.73 15.39
CA LEU A 89 -20.72 -4.91 14.15
C LEU A 89 -19.85 -6.17 14.20
N LYS A 90 -19.15 -6.41 15.31
CA LYS A 90 -18.32 -7.61 15.50
C LYS A 90 -19.13 -8.88 15.29
N LEU A 91 -20.27 -9.03 15.99
CA LEU A 91 -21.14 -10.20 15.85
C LEU A 91 -21.71 -10.33 14.43
N GLU A 92 -22.06 -9.21 13.79
CA GLU A 92 -22.56 -9.20 12.42
C GLU A 92 -21.50 -9.71 11.42
N LEU A 93 -20.24 -9.30 11.58
CA LEU A 93 -19.14 -9.77 10.74
C LEU A 93 -18.77 -11.24 11.06
N GLU A 94 -18.63 -11.61 12.33
CA GLU A 94 -18.28 -12.99 12.75
C GLU A 94 -19.22 -14.05 12.16
N ASN A 95 -20.50 -13.72 12.00
CA ASN A 95 -21.50 -14.62 11.45
C ASN A 95 -21.53 -14.65 9.92
N GLN A 96 -21.05 -13.60 9.25
CA GLN A 96 -21.17 -13.45 7.79
C GLN A 96 -19.89 -13.87 7.05
N ILE A 97 -18.72 -13.66 7.66
CA ILE A 97 -17.43 -13.94 7.02
C ILE A 97 -16.57 -14.91 7.81
N SER A 98 -15.65 -15.56 7.11
CA SER A 98 -14.43 -16.16 7.66
C SER A 98 -13.25 -15.40 7.05
N LEU A 99 -12.49 -14.71 7.89
CA LEU A 99 -11.44 -13.78 7.48
C LEU A 99 -10.08 -14.29 7.95
N ASP A 100 -9.18 -14.56 7.00
CA ASP A 100 -7.80 -14.96 7.29
C ASP A 100 -6.83 -13.84 6.90
N PHE A 101 -6.06 -13.36 7.88
CA PHE A 101 -5.08 -12.29 7.75
C PHE A 101 -3.66 -12.79 7.93
N ILE A 102 -2.76 -12.35 7.05
CA ILE A 102 -1.32 -12.33 7.30
C ILE A 102 -0.88 -10.87 7.43
N PHE A 103 -0.71 -10.41 8.68
CA PHE A 103 -0.29 -9.01 8.96
C PHE A 103 1.11 -8.68 8.46
N MET A 104 1.99 -9.68 8.30
CA MET A 104 3.36 -9.44 7.89
C MET A 104 3.91 -10.68 7.19
N LEU A 105 3.83 -10.69 5.87
CA LEU A 105 4.31 -11.83 5.06
C LEU A 105 5.84 -11.86 4.96
N ASN A 106 6.49 -10.70 4.90
CA ASN A 106 7.94 -10.55 4.78
C ASN A 106 8.52 -9.89 6.05
N PRO A 107 8.60 -10.60 7.18
CA PRO A 107 9.13 -10.03 8.41
C PRO A 107 10.61 -9.66 8.31
N ASP A 108 11.40 -10.38 7.51
CA ASP A 108 12.82 -10.08 7.30
C ASP A 108 13.04 -8.74 6.60
N GLY A 109 12.26 -8.48 5.55
CA GLY A 109 12.28 -7.18 4.88
C GLY A 109 11.71 -6.08 5.78
N SER A 110 10.69 -6.41 6.58
CA SER A 110 10.04 -5.45 7.48
C SER A 110 10.99 -4.96 8.57
N GLU A 111 11.77 -5.85 9.17
CA GLU A 111 12.79 -5.52 10.19
C GLU A 111 13.84 -4.52 9.68
N LYS A 112 14.19 -4.60 8.39
CA LYS A 112 15.19 -3.74 7.75
C LYS A 112 14.59 -2.58 6.97
N TRP A 113 13.27 -2.43 6.96
CA TRP A 113 12.54 -1.48 6.12
C TRP A 113 12.92 -1.56 4.63
N THR A 114 12.94 -2.78 4.08
CA THR A 114 13.25 -3.03 2.67
C THR A 114 12.05 -3.59 1.93
N ARG A 115 11.94 -3.24 0.65
CA ARG A 115 10.93 -3.81 -0.25
C ARG A 115 11.08 -5.33 -0.41
N ARG A 116 12.31 -5.80 -0.55
CA ARG A 116 12.63 -7.21 -0.84
C ARG A 116 12.84 -8.00 0.45
N ASN A 117 12.76 -9.33 0.38
CA ASN A 117 13.01 -10.21 1.51
C ASN A 117 14.53 -10.34 1.82
N ALA A 118 14.91 -11.23 2.74
CA ALA A 118 16.32 -11.43 3.12
C ALA A 118 17.25 -11.87 1.96
N LEU A 119 16.69 -12.47 0.91
CA LEU A 119 17.42 -12.92 -0.28
C LEU A 119 17.42 -11.86 -1.40
N ASP A 120 16.93 -10.65 -1.12
CA ASP A 120 16.71 -9.59 -2.11
C ASP A 120 15.72 -10.00 -3.22
N ILE A 121 14.77 -10.90 -2.91
CA ILE A 121 13.69 -11.29 -3.82
C ILE A 121 12.49 -10.36 -3.62
N ASP A 122 11.94 -9.84 -4.72
CA ASP A 122 10.62 -9.19 -4.70
C ASP A 122 9.57 -10.30 -4.70
N LEU A 123 8.90 -10.49 -3.54
CA LEU A 123 7.92 -11.56 -3.37
C LEU A 123 6.78 -11.46 -4.40
N ASN A 124 6.42 -10.25 -4.84
CA ASN A 124 5.38 -10.04 -5.84
C ASN A 124 5.86 -10.27 -7.28
N ARG A 125 7.04 -10.90 -7.45
CA ARG A 125 7.56 -11.40 -8.73
C ARG A 125 7.96 -12.88 -8.66
N ASP A 126 7.66 -13.56 -7.55
CA ASP A 126 8.14 -14.92 -7.26
C ASP A 126 7.00 -15.97 -7.25
N PHE A 127 5.76 -15.61 -7.64
CA PHE A 127 4.61 -16.52 -7.54
C PHE A 127 4.79 -17.85 -8.29
N ASN A 128 5.42 -17.81 -9.47
CA ASN A 128 5.63 -19.00 -10.32
C ASN A 128 6.88 -19.80 -9.94
N GLN A 129 7.94 -19.10 -9.53
CA GLN A 129 9.23 -19.72 -9.28
C GLN A 129 9.34 -20.28 -7.85
N GLU A 130 8.60 -19.68 -6.91
CA GLU A 130 8.56 -20.08 -5.50
C GLU A 130 9.96 -20.21 -4.90
N SER A 131 10.83 -19.25 -5.15
CA SER A 131 12.18 -19.24 -4.60
C SER A 131 12.17 -18.92 -3.09
N SER A 132 11.23 -18.08 -2.68
CA SER A 132 11.08 -17.59 -1.31
C SER A 132 10.19 -18.52 -0.46
N LEU A 133 10.55 -18.68 0.82
CA LEU A 133 9.71 -19.44 1.76
C LEU A 133 8.38 -18.72 1.99
N GLU A 134 8.42 -17.40 2.00
CA GLU A 134 7.27 -16.53 2.25
C GLU A 134 6.18 -16.72 1.18
N ILE A 135 6.55 -16.82 -0.11
CA ILE A 135 5.55 -17.09 -1.18
C ILE A 135 4.98 -18.50 -1.09
N LYS A 136 5.77 -19.51 -0.72
CA LYS A 136 5.23 -20.88 -0.54
C LYS A 136 4.17 -20.91 0.54
N ILE A 137 4.41 -20.21 1.65
CA ILE A 137 3.44 -20.08 2.75
C ILE A 137 2.16 -19.41 2.27
N LEU A 138 2.27 -18.29 1.54
CA LEU A 138 1.09 -17.59 0.99
C LEU A 138 0.32 -18.49 0.01
N LYS A 139 1.00 -19.17 -0.90
CA LYS A 139 0.35 -20.06 -1.88
C LYS A 139 -0.38 -21.21 -1.18
N GLN A 140 0.27 -21.88 -0.25
CA GLN A 140 -0.34 -22.96 0.52
C GLN A 140 -1.58 -22.47 1.28
N LEU A 141 -1.52 -21.28 1.90
CA LEU A 141 -2.67 -20.66 2.54
C LEU A 141 -3.83 -20.51 1.55
N ILE A 142 -3.58 -19.89 0.40
CA ILE A 142 -4.62 -19.61 -0.61
C ILE A 142 -5.22 -20.90 -1.17
N GLU A 143 -4.40 -21.87 -1.54
CA GLU A 143 -4.83 -23.14 -2.15
C GLU A 143 -5.66 -23.99 -1.18
N THR A 144 -5.31 -23.99 0.11
CA THR A 144 -6.03 -24.78 1.12
C THR A 144 -7.23 -24.05 1.71
N GLY A 145 -7.27 -22.73 1.58
CA GLY A 145 -8.24 -21.87 2.24
C GLY A 145 -9.58 -21.72 1.54
N ASN A 146 -9.73 -22.15 0.27
CA ASN A 146 -10.97 -22.04 -0.53
C ASN A 146 -11.61 -20.64 -0.41
N TYR A 147 -10.86 -19.59 -0.69
CA TYR A 147 -11.32 -18.20 -0.53
C TYR A 147 -12.19 -17.74 -1.69
N ASP A 148 -13.25 -16.99 -1.38
CA ASP A 148 -14.10 -16.32 -2.34
C ASP A 148 -13.48 -15.00 -2.83
N TYR A 149 -12.68 -14.34 -1.98
CA TYR A 149 -11.97 -13.10 -2.31
C TYR A 149 -10.57 -13.07 -1.69
N ALA A 150 -9.65 -12.40 -2.38
CA ALA A 150 -8.30 -12.12 -1.94
C ALA A 150 -8.02 -10.61 -1.94
N LEU A 151 -7.39 -10.11 -0.88
CA LEU A 151 -6.99 -8.71 -0.73
C LEU A 151 -5.46 -8.62 -0.67
N ASN A 152 -4.86 -8.05 -1.73
CA ASN A 152 -3.42 -7.84 -1.81
C ASN A 152 -3.08 -6.40 -1.41
N LEU A 153 -2.47 -6.21 -0.25
CA LEU A 153 -2.38 -4.91 0.39
C LEU A 153 -0.96 -4.31 0.33
N HIS A 154 -0.85 -3.18 -0.36
CA HIS A 154 0.41 -2.51 -0.71
C HIS A 154 0.42 -1.02 -0.35
N ASP A 155 1.60 -0.42 -0.55
CA ASP A 155 1.85 1.01 -0.53
C ASP A 155 2.45 1.52 -1.85
N GLN A 156 2.03 2.70 -2.25
CA GLN A 156 2.55 3.43 -3.40
C GLN A 156 3.38 4.66 -2.98
N ARG A 157 4.21 5.15 -3.92
CA ARG A 157 5.12 6.30 -3.69
C ARG A 157 4.37 7.64 -3.70
N THR A 158 5.00 8.68 -3.15
CA THR A 158 4.38 10.03 -3.11
C THR A 158 4.31 10.71 -4.47
N ILE A 159 4.91 10.15 -5.52
CA ILE A 159 4.95 10.72 -6.88
C ILE A 159 3.60 10.62 -7.62
N PHE A 160 2.68 9.80 -7.11
CA PHE A 160 1.42 9.48 -7.78
C PHE A 160 0.31 10.48 -7.46
N THR A 161 -0.42 10.85 -8.51
CA THR A 161 -1.61 11.72 -8.46
C THR A 161 -2.71 11.15 -9.32
N THR A 162 -3.94 11.55 -9.05
CA THR A 162 -5.12 11.23 -9.89
C THR A 162 -5.27 12.18 -11.08
N ASP A 163 -5.00 13.47 -10.87
CA ASP A 163 -5.28 14.55 -11.84
C ASP A 163 -4.10 15.52 -12.06
N GLY A 164 -2.96 15.28 -11.41
CA GLY A 164 -1.80 16.19 -11.43
C GLY A 164 -1.92 17.38 -10.47
N ILE A 165 -2.87 17.32 -9.53
CA ILE A 165 -3.06 18.27 -8.43
C ILE A 165 -3.18 17.53 -7.09
N HIS A 166 -4.03 16.51 -7.03
CA HIS A 166 -4.34 15.77 -5.81
C HIS A 166 -3.49 14.49 -5.71
N PRO A 167 -2.97 14.16 -4.52
CA PRO A 167 -2.25 12.90 -4.34
C PRO A 167 -3.20 11.72 -4.55
N ALA A 168 -2.67 10.63 -5.11
CA ALA A 168 -3.36 9.35 -5.07
C ALA A 168 -3.20 8.77 -3.67
N THR A 169 -4.10 9.11 -2.74
CA THR A 169 -4.06 8.63 -1.35
C THR A 169 -4.41 7.17 -1.26
N LEU A 170 -5.42 6.72 -2.01
CA LEU A 170 -5.70 5.30 -2.19
C LEU A 170 -5.77 5.02 -3.67
N SER A 171 -5.21 3.89 -4.08
CA SER A 171 -5.45 3.37 -5.42
C SER A 171 -5.81 1.90 -5.39
N PHE A 172 -6.62 1.50 -6.36
CA PHE A 172 -7.11 0.14 -6.46
C PHE A 172 -6.78 -0.49 -7.80
N LEU A 173 -6.77 -1.82 -7.84
CA LEU A 173 -6.66 -2.56 -9.09
C LEU A 173 -7.46 -3.86 -9.00
N SER A 174 -8.21 -4.14 -10.05
CA SER A 174 -8.63 -5.51 -10.40
C SER A 174 -7.57 -6.10 -11.34
N PRO A 175 -6.69 -7.01 -10.86
CA PRO A 175 -5.63 -7.61 -11.66
C PRO A 175 -6.12 -8.23 -12.96
N SER A 176 -5.22 -8.40 -13.92
CA SER A 176 -5.54 -8.95 -15.23
C SER A 176 -5.31 -10.45 -15.27
N GLU A 177 -6.15 -11.18 -16.00
CA GLU A 177 -5.99 -12.63 -16.18
C GLU A 177 -5.04 -12.96 -17.34
N ASN A 178 -4.92 -12.05 -18.31
CA ASN A 178 -4.16 -12.26 -19.54
C ASN A 178 -3.66 -10.93 -20.11
N ILE A 179 -2.83 -11.03 -21.15
CA ILE A 179 -2.19 -9.89 -21.82
C ILE A 179 -3.24 -8.98 -22.47
N GLU A 180 -4.35 -9.57 -22.92
CA GLU A 180 -5.49 -8.92 -23.56
C GLU A 180 -6.35 -8.12 -22.58
N ARG A 181 -6.14 -8.30 -21.27
CA ARG A 181 -6.88 -7.62 -20.18
C ARG A 181 -8.38 -7.81 -20.30
N GLU A 182 -8.80 -9.03 -20.66
CA GLU A 182 -10.22 -9.36 -20.81
C GLU A 182 -11.01 -9.05 -19.54
N ILE A 183 -12.25 -8.57 -19.68
CA ILE A 183 -13.15 -8.27 -18.56
C ILE A 183 -13.98 -9.52 -18.26
N THR A 184 -13.35 -10.49 -17.61
CA THR A 184 -13.95 -11.77 -17.19
C THR A 184 -14.93 -11.57 -16.02
N GLN A 185 -15.71 -12.60 -15.68
CA GLN A 185 -16.59 -12.55 -14.51
C GLN A 185 -15.82 -12.37 -13.19
N THR A 186 -14.66 -13.02 -13.05
CA THR A 186 -13.79 -12.89 -11.86
C THR A 186 -13.29 -11.45 -11.69
N ARG A 187 -12.84 -10.82 -12.79
CA ARG A 187 -12.45 -9.40 -12.77
C ARG A 187 -13.62 -8.48 -12.48
N LYS A 188 -14.80 -8.73 -13.06
CA LYS A 188 -16.00 -7.94 -12.79
C LYS A 188 -16.39 -7.96 -11.31
N LYS A 189 -16.25 -9.09 -10.61
CA LYS A 189 -16.46 -9.16 -9.15
C LYS A 189 -15.55 -8.18 -8.43
N SER A 190 -14.25 -8.22 -8.73
CA SER A 190 -13.26 -7.32 -8.10
C SER A 190 -13.52 -5.85 -8.44
N MET A 191 -13.84 -5.56 -9.70
CA MET A 191 -14.24 -4.22 -10.17
C MET A 191 -15.49 -3.71 -9.46
N ALA A 192 -16.50 -4.55 -9.23
CA ALA A 192 -17.72 -4.19 -8.50
C ALA A 192 -17.44 -3.86 -7.03
N ILE A 193 -16.54 -4.61 -6.36
CA ILE A 193 -16.12 -4.24 -4.99
C ILE A 193 -15.36 -2.90 -4.99
N ILE A 194 -14.45 -2.68 -5.96
CA ILE A 194 -13.73 -1.40 -6.05
C ILE A 194 -14.69 -0.24 -6.31
N ALA A 195 -15.68 -0.42 -7.20
CA ALA A 195 -16.75 0.54 -7.43
C ALA A 195 -17.54 0.84 -6.16
N PHE A 196 -17.87 -0.19 -5.36
CA PHE A 196 -18.54 -0.04 -4.08
C PHE A 196 -17.70 0.80 -3.09
N ILE A 197 -16.41 0.51 -2.97
CA ILE A 197 -15.47 1.30 -2.14
C ILE A 197 -15.43 2.75 -2.61
N TYR A 198 -15.25 2.97 -3.91
CA TYR A 198 -15.15 4.30 -4.52
C TYR A 198 -16.40 5.16 -4.22
N ASN A 199 -17.59 4.62 -4.48
CA ASN A 199 -18.85 5.33 -4.25
C ASN A 199 -19.07 5.73 -2.78
N ARG A 200 -18.54 4.94 -1.83
CA ARG A 200 -18.66 5.24 -0.39
C ARG A 200 -17.57 6.19 0.12
N LEU A 201 -16.40 6.23 -0.52
CA LEU A 201 -15.26 7.04 -0.08
C LEU A 201 -15.07 8.35 -0.82
N ASP A 202 -15.54 8.50 -2.07
CA ASP A 202 -15.26 9.69 -2.89
C ASP A 202 -15.71 10.99 -2.22
N ILE A 203 -16.79 10.95 -1.43
CA ILE A 203 -17.28 12.09 -0.64
C ILE A 203 -16.20 12.60 0.35
N LYS A 204 -15.39 11.69 0.92
CA LYS A 204 -14.36 11.99 1.93
C LYS A 204 -12.95 12.12 1.31
N LEU A 205 -12.71 11.47 0.17
CA LEU A 205 -11.43 11.44 -0.56
C LEU A 205 -11.58 11.92 -2.00
N LYS A 206 -12.32 13.01 -2.20
CA LYS A 206 -12.60 13.55 -3.53
C LYS A 206 -11.31 13.78 -4.30
N ASN A 207 -11.25 13.24 -5.52
CA ASN A 207 -10.07 13.26 -6.39
C ASN A 207 -8.80 12.63 -5.79
N GLN A 208 -8.87 11.87 -4.71
CA GLN A 208 -7.70 11.23 -4.08
C GLN A 208 -7.73 9.70 -4.18
N ILE A 209 -8.70 9.17 -4.93
CA ILE A 209 -8.82 7.75 -5.25
C ILE A 209 -8.45 7.54 -6.72
N GLY A 210 -7.46 6.68 -6.96
CA GLY A 210 -7.03 6.31 -8.30
C GLY A 210 -7.15 4.82 -8.59
N ARG A 211 -6.80 4.43 -9.82
CA ARG A 211 -6.59 3.03 -10.20
C ARG A 211 -5.20 2.82 -10.81
N TYR A 212 -4.62 1.66 -10.58
CA TYR A 212 -3.38 1.27 -11.26
C TYR A 212 -3.66 0.77 -12.67
N SER A 213 -2.63 0.81 -13.52
CA SER A 213 -2.65 0.12 -14.80
C SER A 213 -2.90 -1.36 -14.56
N ASP A 214 -3.83 -1.94 -15.31
CA ASP A 214 -4.10 -3.37 -15.33
C ASP A 214 -3.21 -4.11 -16.33
N GLU A 215 -2.00 -3.60 -16.56
CA GLU A 215 -0.97 -4.33 -17.28
C GLU A 215 -0.73 -5.69 -16.64
N PHE A 216 -0.70 -6.71 -17.49
CA PHE A 216 -0.57 -8.09 -17.06
C PHE A 216 0.88 -8.41 -16.70
N TYR A 217 1.11 -8.77 -15.44
CA TYR A 217 2.40 -9.20 -14.90
C TYR A 217 2.35 -10.69 -14.55
N PRO A 218 2.85 -11.59 -15.42
CA PRO A 218 2.65 -13.04 -15.29
C PRO A 218 3.20 -13.68 -14.01
N ASN A 219 4.11 -13.00 -13.31
CA ASN A 219 4.73 -13.48 -12.07
C ASN A 219 4.19 -12.79 -10.81
N SER A 220 3.22 -11.87 -10.95
CA SER A 220 2.59 -11.19 -9.82
C SER A 220 1.64 -12.12 -9.08
N VAL A 221 1.47 -11.91 -7.77
CA VAL A 221 0.50 -12.71 -6.99
C VAL A 221 -0.91 -12.43 -7.50
N GLY A 222 -1.28 -11.14 -7.65
CA GLY A 222 -2.63 -10.74 -8.00
C GLY A 222 -3.14 -11.29 -9.33
N ASP A 223 -2.31 -11.24 -10.38
CA ASP A 223 -2.72 -11.75 -11.69
C ASP A 223 -2.87 -13.28 -11.70
N ASN A 224 -2.00 -13.99 -10.98
CA ASN A 224 -2.10 -15.44 -10.89
C ASN A 224 -3.29 -15.90 -10.04
N LEU A 225 -3.64 -15.20 -8.97
CA LEU A 225 -4.88 -15.49 -8.22
C LEU A 225 -6.12 -15.24 -9.08
N MET A 226 -6.13 -14.16 -9.87
CA MET A 226 -7.22 -13.90 -10.81
C MET A 226 -7.34 -15.04 -11.86
N LYS A 227 -6.20 -15.52 -12.41
CA LYS A 227 -6.17 -16.70 -13.30
C LYS A 227 -6.66 -17.98 -12.65
N MET A 228 -6.43 -18.15 -11.35
CA MET A 228 -6.95 -19.27 -10.56
C MET A 228 -8.45 -19.15 -10.29
N GLY A 229 -9.10 -18.08 -10.75
CA GLY A 229 -10.53 -17.83 -10.56
C GLY A 229 -10.87 -17.23 -9.19
N ILE A 230 -9.88 -16.66 -8.48
CA ILE A 230 -10.08 -15.99 -7.19
C ILE A 230 -10.14 -14.48 -7.41
N PRO A 231 -11.33 -13.84 -7.26
CA PRO A 231 -11.46 -12.39 -7.28
C PRO A 231 -10.46 -11.73 -6.33
N THR A 232 -9.54 -10.98 -6.90
CA THR A 232 -8.45 -10.34 -6.16
C THR A 232 -8.55 -8.83 -6.30
N ILE A 233 -8.45 -8.12 -5.18
CA ILE A 233 -8.43 -6.66 -5.16
C ILE A 233 -7.09 -6.23 -4.59
N LEU A 234 -6.37 -5.43 -5.36
CA LEU A 234 -5.12 -4.82 -4.93
C LEU A 234 -5.41 -3.43 -4.38
N PHE A 235 -4.84 -3.12 -3.22
CA PHE A 235 -4.94 -1.84 -2.52
C PHE A 235 -3.56 -1.19 -2.46
N GLU A 236 -3.49 0.13 -2.70
CA GLU A 236 -2.26 0.90 -2.66
C GLU A 236 -2.44 2.12 -1.76
N GLY A 237 -1.79 2.12 -0.61
CA GLY A 237 -1.73 3.25 0.31
C GLY A 237 -0.71 4.28 -0.19
N GLY A 238 -1.15 5.50 -0.48
CA GLY A 238 -0.29 6.53 -1.05
C GLY A 238 -0.09 7.73 -0.13
N HIS A 239 0.26 8.86 -0.76
CA HIS A 239 0.46 10.11 -0.05
C HIS A 239 -0.87 10.75 0.35
N PHE A 240 -0.88 11.40 1.50
CA PHE A 240 -1.88 12.38 1.85
C PHE A 240 -1.16 13.71 2.09
N GLN A 241 -1.78 14.82 1.69
CA GLN A 241 -1.14 16.14 1.68
C GLN A 241 -0.50 16.44 3.05
N ASN A 242 0.81 16.70 3.06
CA ASN A 242 1.62 17.02 4.24
C ASN A 242 1.68 15.90 5.32
N ASP A 243 1.32 14.67 4.98
CA ASP A 243 1.31 13.51 5.89
C ASP A 243 2.24 12.39 5.38
N TYR A 244 3.55 12.63 5.49
CA TYR A 244 4.57 11.67 5.08
C TYR A 244 4.58 10.40 5.94
N ILE A 245 4.11 10.48 7.18
CA ILE A 245 3.97 9.32 8.08
C ILE A 245 2.66 8.55 7.89
N ARG A 246 1.79 8.99 6.96
CA ARG A 246 0.60 8.26 6.46
C ARG A 246 -0.47 7.98 7.52
N ASN A 247 -0.70 8.88 8.47
CA ASN A 247 -1.80 8.76 9.42
C ASN A 247 -3.19 8.84 8.76
N GLU A 248 -3.41 9.80 7.85
CA GLU A 248 -4.68 9.93 7.15
C GLU A 248 -4.83 8.82 6.10
N THR A 249 -3.76 8.47 5.39
CA THR A 249 -3.78 7.30 4.48
C THR A 249 -4.19 6.05 5.25
N ARG A 250 -3.55 5.74 6.38
CA ARG A 250 -3.90 4.59 7.25
C ARG A 250 -5.38 4.57 7.62
N LYS A 251 -5.92 5.71 8.07
CA LYS A 251 -7.34 5.83 8.42
C LYS A 251 -8.26 5.51 7.24
N PHE A 252 -8.03 6.12 6.09
CA PHE A 252 -8.88 5.86 4.93
C PHE A 252 -8.68 4.47 4.35
N TYR A 253 -7.48 3.90 4.46
CA TYR A 253 -7.20 2.51 4.12
C TYR A 253 -8.03 1.56 5.00
N THR A 254 -8.08 1.78 6.32
CA THR A 254 -8.94 1.00 7.24
C THR A 254 -10.41 1.08 6.84
N ILE A 255 -10.90 2.28 6.51
CA ILE A 255 -12.29 2.48 6.08
C ILE A 255 -12.53 1.78 4.72
N ALA A 256 -11.56 1.81 3.81
CA ALA A 256 -11.63 1.11 2.53
C ALA A 256 -11.70 -0.41 2.71
N LEU A 257 -10.89 -0.98 3.61
CA LEU A 257 -10.95 -2.42 3.95
C LEU A 257 -12.33 -2.78 4.51
N TYR A 258 -12.89 -1.95 5.40
CA TYR A 258 -14.23 -2.13 5.91
C TYR A 258 -15.27 -2.14 4.77
N TYR A 259 -15.22 -1.17 3.86
CA TYR A 259 -16.15 -1.12 2.72
C TYR A 259 -15.93 -2.24 1.71
N ALA A 260 -14.71 -2.76 1.57
CA ALA A 260 -14.45 -3.93 0.73
C ALA A 260 -15.16 -5.16 1.27
N ILE A 261 -14.95 -5.46 2.56
CA ILE A 261 -15.64 -6.57 3.25
C ILE A 261 -17.15 -6.36 3.20
N SER A 262 -17.61 -5.12 3.43
CA SER A 262 -19.03 -4.80 3.40
C SER A 262 -19.63 -5.01 2.00
N GLY A 263 -18.92 -4.58 0.97
CA GLY A 263 -19.32 -4.78 -0.43
C GLY A 263 -19.41 -6.26 -0.79
N MET A 264 -18.45 -7.09 -0.36
CA MET A 264 -18.46 -8.53 -0.62
C MET A 264 -19.67 -9.23 0.01
N ILE A 265 -20.06 -8.81 1.22
CA ILE A 265 -21.24 -9.33 1.92
C ILE A 265 -22.54 -8.84 1.24
N GLU A 266 -22.63 -7.55 0.88
CA GLU A 266 -23.85 -6.94 0.36
C GLU A 266 -24.14 -7.33 -1.10
N LEU A 267 -23.11 -7.34 -1.94
CA LEU A 267 -23.26 -7.64 -3.36
C LEU A 267 -23.47 -9.13 -3.64
N LYS A 268 -23.02 -10.03 -2.75
CA LYS A 268 -23.19 -11.50 -2.88
C LYS A 268 -22.83 -12.00 -4.27
N ASP A 269 -21.62 -11.69 -4.72
CA ASP A 269 -21.11 -12.01 -6.06
C ASP A 269 -21.76 -11.28 -7.24
N SER A 270 -22.69 -10.36 -7.00
CA SER A 270 -23.20 -9.47 -8.05
C SER A 270 -22.05 -8.66 -8.66
N THR A 271 -22.09 -8.54 -9.99
CA THR A 271 -21.17 -7.73 -10.77
C THR A 271 -21.81 -6.45 -11.27
N GLU A 272 -22.99 -6.09 -10.75
CA GLU A 272 -23.67 -4.84 -11.10
C GLU A 272 -22.80 -3.62 -10.77
N ASN A 273 -22.85 -2.61 -11.64
CA ASN A 273 -22.12 -1.35 -11.53
C ASN A 273 -20.58 -1.47 -11.56
N PHE A 274 -20.03 -2.61 -12.02
CA PHE A 274 -18.59 -2.76 -12.20
C PHE A 274 -18.02 -1.69 -13.13
N GLU A 275 -18.83 -1.13 -14.05
CA GLU A 275 -18.44 -0.07 -14.98
C GLU A 275 -17.93 1.20 -14.28
N THR A 276 -18.41 1.48 -13.06
CA THR A 276 -17.93 2.61 -12.22
C THR A 276 -16.43 2.53 -11.98
N TYR A 277 -15.84 1.32 -12.02
CA TYR A 277 -14.40 1.12 -11.93
C TYR A 277 -13.62 1.95 -12.97
N PHE A 278 -14.16 2.12 -14.18
CA PHE A 278 -13.51 2.88 -15.25
C PHE A 278 -13.64 4.39 -15.09
N GLU A 279 -14.54 4.87 -14.23
CA GLU A 279 -14.66 6.28 -13.86
C GLU A 279 -13.55 6.72 -12.91
N ILE A 280 -12.94 5.76 -12.19
CA ILE A 280 -11.79 6.02 -11.32
C ILE A 280 -10.59 6.41 -12.19
N PRO A 281 -9.93 7.56 -11.93
CA PRO A 281 -8.80 8.01 -12.73
C PRO A 281 -7.59 7.11 -12.56
N GLU A 282 -6.86 6.85 -13.65
CA GLU A 282 -5.57 6.16 -13.57
C GLU A 282 -4.52 7.01 -12.87
N ASN A 283 -3.72 6.36 -12.02
CA ASN A 283 -2.59 6.97 -11.37
C ASN A 283 -1.58 7.53 -12.37
N ARG A 284 -1.06 8.72 -12.07
CA ARG A 284 -0.07 9.41 -12.89
C ARG A 284 1.13 9.77 -12.04
N GLU A 285 2.32 9.42 -12.50
CA GLU A 285 3.57 9.92 -11.91
C GLU A 285 3.76 11.37 -12.34
N THR A 286 3.31 12.33 -11.53
CA THR A 286 3.40 13.76 -11.88
C THR A 286 4.17 14.59 -10.87
N HIS A 287 4.46 14.06 -9.68
CA HIS A 287 5.06 14.82 -8.59
C HIS A 287 6.42 14.27 -8.14
N PHE A 288 7.20 15.16 -7.52
CA PHE A 288 8.30 14.87 -6.61
C PHE A 288 7.99 15.48 -5.24
N ASP A 289 8.76 15.16 -4.21
CA ASP A 289 8.54 15.72 -2.87
C ASP A 289 8.89 17.20 -2.80
N VAL A 290 10.07 17.57 -3.31
CA VAL A 290 10.49 18.97 -3.40
C VAL A 290 11.05 19.25 -4.78
N ILE A 291 10.67 20.38 -5.37
CA ILE A 291 11.36 20.93 -6.53
C ILE A 291 11.95 22.30 -6.17
N TYR A 292 13.25 22.44 -6.36
CA TYR A 292 13.91 23.74 -6.42
C TYR A 292 13.93 24.20 -7.87
N ARG A 293 13.18 25.27 -8.18
CA ARG A 293 13.08 25.86 -9.52
C ARG A 293 14.19 26.88 -9.74
N ASN A 294 14.72 26.99 -10.94
CA ASN A 294 15.67 28.05 -11.33
C ASN A 294 16.94 28.11 -10.46
N VAL A 295 17.49 26.97 -10.07
CA VAL A 295 18.73 26.88 -9.30
C VAL A 295 19.92 27.28 -10.15
N LYS A 296 20.58 28.38 -9.76
CA LYS A 296 21.86 28.78 -10.34
C LYS A 296 23.01 28.02 -9.70
N LEU A 297 23.71 27.18 -10.48
CA LEU A 297 24.84 26.39 -10.00
C LEU A 297 26.13 27.21 -9.86
N ASN A 298 27.04 26.73 -9.02
CA ASN A 298 28.36 27.34 -8.82
C ASN A 298 29.37 26.81 -9.86
N THR A 299 29.09 27.10 -11.13
CA THR A 299 29.90 26.71 -12.29
C THR A 299 30.60 27.91 -12.90
N ASP A 300 31.68 27.67 -13.64
CA ASP A 300 32.48 28.73 -14.29
C ASP A 300 31.78 29.28 -15.58
N PHE A 301 30.59 28.75 -15.88
CA PHE A 301 29.70 29.18 -16.97
C PHE A 301 28.26 29.35 -16.45
N HIS A 302 27.41 30.02 -17.22
CA HIS A 302 25.99 30.21 -16.86
C HIS A 302 25.23 28.89 -16.89
N CYS A 303 24.77 28.44 -15.72
CA CYS A 303 23.97 27.22 -15.56
C CYS A 303 22.83 27.47 -14.58
N ILE A 304 21.60 27.43 -15.09
CA ILE A 304 20.36 27.51 -14.31
C ILE A 304 19.52 26.29 -14.69
N LEU A 305 19.04 25.55 -13.70
CA LEU A 305 18.24 24.36 -13.89
C LEU A 305 17.31 24.12 -12.69
N ASP A 306 16.38 23.18 -12.81
CA ASP A 306 15.59 22.70 -11.69
C ASP A 306 16.24 21.47 -11.05
N VAL A 307 16.03 21.30 -9.74
CA VAL A 307 16.51 20.14 -8.97
C VAL A 307 15.33 19.52 -8.23
N ALA A 308 15.05 18.24 -8.51
CA ALA A 308 14.01 17.48 -7.84
C ALA A 308 14.58 16.61 -6.71
N ILE A 309 13.90 16.61 -5.58
CA ILE A 309 14.18 15.79 -4.41
C ILE A 309 13.03 14.83 -4.16
N GLN A 310 13.37 13.59 -3.84
CA GLN A 310 12.48 12.58 -3.30
C GLN A 310 12.99 12.13 -1.93
N PHE A 311 12.12 12.03 -0.95
CA PHE A 311 12.46 11.44 0.33
C PHE A 311 12.54 9.92 0.21
N ARG A 312 13.71 9.38 0.54
CA ARG A 312 13.92 7.96 0.74
C ARG A 312 13.63 7.63 2.21
N GLU A 313 12.71 6.71 2.41
CA GLU A 313 12.39 6.18 3.73
C GLU A 313 13.48 5.20 4.16
N GLU A 314 14.02 5.40 5.36
CA GLU A 314 15.09 4.57 5.92
C GLU A 314 14.80 4.28 7.39
N TYR A 315 15.06 3.06 7.83
CA TYR A 315 15.06 2.74 9.25
C TYR A 315 16.50 2.71 9.76
N LYS A 316 16.83 3.64 10.68
CA LYS A 316 18.17 3.78 11.26
C LYS A 316 18.24 3.38 12.74
N GLY A 317 17.21 2.66 13.22
CA GLY A 317 17.03 2.29 14.62
C GLY A 317 16.07 3.23 15.37
N GLY A 318 15.59 2.79 16.53
CA GLY A 318 14.56 3.48 17.29
C GLY A 318 13.16 2.93 16.99
N ASP A 319 12.14 3.79 17.11
CA ASP A 319 10.74 3.37 16.98
C ASP A 319 10.09 3.82 15.65
N GLU A 320 10.76 4.64 14.84
CA GLU A 320 10.19 5.25 13.65
C GLU A 320 11.20 5.33 12.49
N ILE A 321 10.69 5.47 11.26
CA ILE A 321 11.51 5.73 10.08
C ILE A 321 11.99 7.19 9.98
N GLU A 322 13.07 7.38 9.22
CA GLU A 322 13.58 8.68 8.81
C GLU A 322 13.37 8.90 7.31
N PHE A 323 13.32 10.17 6.92
CA PHE A 323 13.19 10.60 5.53
C PHE A 323 14.49 11.28 5.08
N THR A 324 15.29 10.57 4.28
CA THR A 324 16.54 11.10 3.72
C THR A 324 16.25 11.74 2.36
N PRO A 325 16.48 13.06 2.18
CA PRO A 325 16.26 13.72 0.89
C PRO A 325 17.29 13.28 -0.14
N ILE A 326 16.84 12.74 -1.28
CA ILE A 326 17.68 12.26 -2.38
C ILE A 326 17.42 13.10 -3.62
N VAL A 327 18.49 13.52 -4.30
CA VAL A 327 18.38 14.15 -5.63
C VAL A 327 18.00 13.09 -6.65
N VAL A 328 16.83 13.24 -7.28
CA VAL A 328 16.29 12.25 -8.22
C VAL A 328 16.22 12.71 -9.66
N GLU A 329 16.20 14.02 -9.91
CA GLU A 329 16.19 14.57 -11.27
C GLU A 329 16.81 15.96 -11.29
N VAL A 330 17.50 16.31 -12.38
CA VAL A 330 18.12 17.63 -12.60
C VAL A 330 17.94 18.07 -14.06
N GLY A 331 17.64 19.34 -14.28
CA GLY A 331 17.48 19.89 -15.63
C GLY A 331 16.17 20.64 -15.83
N ASP A 332 15.56 20.50 -17.00
CA ASP A 332 14.20 20.99 -17.25
C ASP A 332 13.19 19.92 -16.82
N LEU A 333 12.51 20.15 -15.69
CA LEU A 333 11.50 19.23 -15.17
C LEU A 333 10.14 19.36 -15.87
N GLY A 334 10.02 20.28 -16.84
CA GLY A 334 8.84 20.47 -17.66
C GLY A 334 7.56 20.63 -16.83
N LYS A 335 6.61 19.71 -17.02
CA LYS A 335 5.29 19.73 -16.36
C LYS A 335 5.25 18.98 -15.02
N LYS A 336 6.34 18.36 -14.58
CA LYS A 336 6.40 17.71 -13.26
C LYS A 336 6.26 18.78 -12.18
N LYS A 337 5.61 18.43 -11.07
CA LYS A 337 5.37 19.34 -9.94
C LYS A 337 6.05 18.85 -8.66
N GLY A 338 6.27 19.74 -7.70
CA GLY A 338 6.69 19.38 -6.36
C GLY A 338 5.51 19.48 -5.39
N TRP A 339 5.41 18.57 -4.41
CA TRP A 339 4.54 18.81 -3.25
C TRP A 339 4.92 20.10 -2.53
N LYS A 340 6.23 20.40 -2.54
CA LYS A 340 6.79 21.71 -2.24
C LYS A 340 7.61 22.23 -3.41
N GLU A 341 7.26 23.40 -3.94
CA GLU A 341 8.08 24.11 -4.93
C GLU A 341 8.73 25.34 -4.31
N ILE A 342 10.01 25.54 -4.61
CA ILE A 342 10.82 26.66 -4.11
C ILE A 342 11.42 27.36 -5.32
N ASP A 343 11.02 28.60 -5.59
CA ASP A 343 11.70 29.43 -6.59
C ASP A 343 13.04 29.92 -6.05
N CYS A 344 14.10 29.59 -6.79
CA CYS A 344 15.49 29.91 -6.47
C CYS A 344 16.06 31.04 -7.33
N THR A 345 15.20 31.74 -8.09
CA THR A 345 15.61 32.93 -8.85
C THR A 345 16.31 33.94 -7.94
N GLY A 346 17.55 34.30 -8.29
CA GLY A 346 18.37 35.23 -7.52
C GLY A 346 19.04 34.64 -6.27
N LYS A 347 18.86 33.35 -5.97
CA LYS A 347 19.52 32.64 -4.87
C LYS A 347 20.78 31.91 -5.33
N PHE A 348 21.61 31.50 -4.39
CA PHE A 348 22.89 30.85 -4.64
C PHE A 348 22.91 29.39 -4.17
N PHE A 349 23.37 28.50 -5.05
CA PHE A 349 23.66 27.11 -4.71
C PHE A 349 24.94 27.02 -3.87
N LYS A 350 24.81 26.55 -2.62
CA LYS A 350 25.92 26.37 -1.69
C LYS A 350 26.09 24.88 -1.38
N SER A 351 27.22 24.32 -1.79
CA SER A 351 27.64 22.95 -1.50
C SER A 351 29.17 22.84 -1.60
N GLU A 352 29.75 21.78 -1.05
CA GLU A 352 31.14 21.41 -1.31
C GLU A 352 31.36 21.03 -2.79
N LYS A 353 30.31 20.52 -3.45
CA LYS A 353 30.33 20.20 -4.88
C LYS A 353 29.87 21.40 -5.71
N LYS A 354 30.33 21.50 -6.96
CA LYS A 354 29.87 22.55 -7.89
C LYS A 354 28.43 22.34 -8.39
N PHE A 355 27.91 21.12 -8.32
CA PHE A 355 26.60 20.72 -8.84
C PHE A 355 26.00 19.54 -8.04
N PRO A 356 24.66 19.39 -8.03
CA PRO A 356 23.99 18.23 -7.43
C PRO A 356 24.25 16.94 -8.23
N LYS A 357 24.20 15.79 -7.57
CA LYS A 357 24.41 14.48 -8.20
C LYS A 357 23.21 13.56 -7.96
N LEU A 358 22.74 12.92 -9.03
CA LEU A 358 21.63 11.98 -8.97
C LEU A 358 21.92 10.81 -8.03
N ASN A 359 20.87 10.35 -7.34
CA ASN A 359 20.89 9.27 -6.36
C ASN A 359 21.79 9.52 -5.13
N GLU A 360 22.19 10.76 -4.88
CA GLU A 360 22.91 11.17 -3.68
C GLU A 360 22.01 11.96 -2.72
N ILE A 361 22.39 11.94 -1.44
CA ILE A 361 21.74 12.73 -0.40
C ILE A 361 21.86 14.21 -0.74
N GLN A 362 20.78 14.97 -0.54
CA GLN A 362 20.79 16.43 -0.66
C GLN A 362 21.80 17.01 0.34
N ASN A 363 22.97 17.40 -0.16
CA ASN A 363 24.08 18.00 0.59
C ASN A 363 24.35 19.44 0.15
N PHE A 364 23.28 20.16 -0.21
CA PHE A 364 23.33 21.54 -0.65
C PHE A 364 22.23 22.37 0.00
N GLU A 365 22.51 23.66 0.12
CA GLU A 365 21.58 24.71 0.54
C GLU A 365 21.36 25.67 -0.63
N ILE A 366 20.18 26.26 -0.69
CA ILE A 366 19.90 27.40 -1.56
C ILE A 366 19.68 28.63 -0.68
N ILE A 367 20.59 29.61 -0.76
CA ILE A 367 20.62 30.81 0.10
C ILE A 367 20.39 32.11 -0.66
#